data_AF-A0A1F9CMT4-F1
#
_entry.id   AF-A0A1F9CMT4-F1
#
_cell.length_a   1.000
_cell.length_b   1.000
_cell.length_c   1.000
_cell.angle_alpha   90.00
_cell.angle_beta   90.00
_cell.angle_gamma   90.00
#
_symmetry.space_group_name_H-M   'P 1'
#
loop_
_entity.id
_entity.type
_entity.pdbx_description
1 polymer ?
#
loop_
_entity_poly.entity_id
_entity_poly.type
_entity_poly.pdbx_seq_one_letter_code
_entity_poly.pdbx_strand_id
1 'polypeptide(L)'
;MQADRTTPAQPTGGGEAPSFSPRQLLDLFIAPRRFFSAGPDLASPARLAMVTILYGIALSLNRIQARLSIHLKAHSLGLTPSRAWSFQEPLSSNWLFFWAYALVGGLVTAVLVWWIGGWWFGVRVRWSGAVDAKLRTARQVYLYSALLFTLPAVIGPIVITALYPDYRAAWSAGGYRPMFLLPFLLWSTLVSYIGVTVVFPVRRGRAFGWFVILPWVLYVALTVFGTVMLRGLVRHPA
;
A
#
# COMPACT_ATOMS: atom_id res chain seq x y z
N MET A 1 33.93 54.55 6.70
CA MET A 1 32.99 54.01 7.70
C MET A 1 31.86 53.33 6.97
N GLN A 2 31.79 52.01 7.08
CA GLN A 2 30.69 51.17 6.60
C GLN A 2 29.43 51.38 7.45
N ALA A 3 28.27 51.43 6.81
CA ALA A 3 27.08 50.68 7.21
C ALA A 3 25.99 50.83 6.14
N ASP A 4 26.05 49.97 5.13
CA ASP A 4 24.88 49.59 4.35
C ASP A 4 24.23 48.38 5.06
N ARG A 5 23.00 48.53 5.53
CA ARG A 5 22.19 47.46 6.12
C ARG A 5 20.81 47.48 5.47
N THR A 6 20.74 47.06 4.21
CA THR A 6 19.50 46.53 3.65
C THR A 6 19.28 45.14 4.21
N THR A 7 18.41 45.03 5.20
CA THR A 7 17.82 43.76 5.66
C THR A 7 17.14 43.09 4.48
N PRO A 8 17.52 41.86 4.07
CA PRO A 8 16.71 41.11 3.11
C PRO A 8 15.43 40.67 3.81
N ALA A 9 14.29 41.09 3.26
CA ALA A 9 12.99 40.58 3.64
C ALA A 9 12.98 39.05 3.50
N GLN A 10 12.74 38.34 4.60
CA GLN A 10 12.40 36.92 4.54
C GLN A 10 11.12 36.77 3.72
N PRO A 11 11.09 35.95 2.66
CA PRO A 11 9.82 35.53 2.10
C PRO A 11 9.11 34.70 3.17
N THR A 12 7.99 35.22 3.66
CA THR A 12 7.02 34.51 4.48
C THR A 12 6.64 33.24 3.74
N GLY A 13 7.17 32.11 4.21
CA GLY A 13 6.83 30.77 3.73
C GLY A 13 5.35 30.51 3.97
N GLY A 14 4.53 30.87 3.00
CA GLY A 14 3.17 30.38 2.88
C GLY A 14 3.22 28.87 2.85
N GLY A 15 2.52 28.24 3.80
CA GLY A 15 2.41 26.80 3.88
C GLY A 15 1.75 26.24 2.63
N GLU A 16 2.55 25.89 1.63
CA GLU A 16 2.10 24.98 0.59
C GLU A 16 1.77 23.66 1.28
N ALA A 17 0.49 23.29 1.20
CA ALA A 17 0.04 21.97 1.62
C ALA A 17 0.97 20.91 1.01
N PRO A 18 1.29 19.83 1.71
CA PRO A 18 2.14 18.75 1.20
C PRO A 18 1.40 17.90 0.15
N SER A 19 0.85 18.54 -0.89
CA SER A 19 0.19 17.89 -2.01
C SER A 19 1.22 17.36 -2.99
N PHE A 20 0.91 16.21 -3.59
CA PHE A 20 1.54 15.82 -4.83
C PHE A 20 1.00 16.69 -5.95
N SER A 21 1.86 17.15 -6.86
CA SER A 21 1.33 17.64 -8.13
C SER A 21 0.78 16.45 -8.94
N PRO A 22 -0.32 16.61 -9.69
CA PRO A 22 -0.85 15.55 -10.55
C PRO A 22 0.20 14.99 -11.52
N ARG A 23 1.11 15.84 -11.99
CA ARG A 23 2.23 15.45 -12.86
C ARG A 23 3.21 14.51 -12.15
N GLN A 24 3.59 14.79 -10.91
CA GLN A 24 4.47 13.91 -10.12
C GLN A 24 3.83 12.53 -9.88
N LEU A 25 2.52 12.48 -9.62
CA LEU A 25 1.81 11.20 -9.52
C LEU A 25 1.80 10.46 -10.86
N LEU A 26 1.51 11.16 -11.95
CA LEU A 26 1.52 10.56 -13.29
C LEU A 26 2.91 10.01 -13.65
N ASP A 27 3.97 10.77 -13.35
CA ASP A 27 5.36 10.35 -13.56
C ASP A 27 5.70 9.12 -12.73
N LEU A 28 5.23 9.03 -11.48
CA LEU A 28 5.40 7.84 -10.65
C LEU A 28 4.72 6.60 -11.25
N PHE A 29 3.54 6.77 -11.88
CA PHE A 29 2.79 5.68 -12.50
C PHE A 29 3.33 5.24 -13.86
N ILE A 30 3.77 6.19 -14.71
CA ILE A 30 4.09 5.94 -16.13
C ILE A 30 5.60 6.02 -16.38
N ALA A 31 6.30 6.94 -15.73
CA ALA A 31 7.72 7.23 -15.96
C ALA A 31 8.54 7.19 -14.65
N PRO A 32 8.52 6.07 -13.89
CA PRO A 32 9.08 6.00 -12.53
C PRO A 32 10.57 6.36 -12.46
N ARG A 33 11.33 6.10 -13.53
CA ARG A 33 12.74 6.55 -13.64
C ARG A 33 12.88 8.06 -13.51
N ARG A 34 12.02 8.83 -14.20
CA ARG A 34 12.02 10.30 -14.15
C ARG A 34 11.67 10.79 -12.75
N PHE A 35 10.64 10.20 -12.14
CA PHE A 35 10.23 10.50 -10.78
C PHE A 35 11.36 10.31 -9.77
N PHE A 36 12.06 9.16 -9.80
CA PHE A 36 13.15 8.89 -8.86
C PHE A 36 14.45 9.63 -9.17
N SER A 37 14.66 10.07 -10.42
CA SER A 37 15.82 10.90 -10.78
C SER A 37 15.69 12.36 -10.32
N ALA A 38 14.47 12.85 -10.03
CA ALA A 38 14.22 14.25 -9.67
C ALA A 38 14.80 14.66 -8.29
N GLY A 39 15.30 13.71 -7.50
CA GLY A 39 16.07 14.04 -6.29
C GLY A 39 15.24 14.57 -5.10
N PRO A 40 15.86 15.31 -4.16
CA PRO A 40 15.48 15.43 -2.74
C PRO A 40 14.11 16.06 -2.42
N ASP A 41 13.35 16.52 -3.40
CA ASP A 41 11.97 17.01 -3.25
C ASP A 41 10.97 15.92 -2.79
N LEU A 42 11.43 14.66 -2.81
CA LEU A 42 10.79 13.49 -2.22
C LEU A 42 10.89 13.43 -0.67
N ALA A 43 11.55 14.39 -0.01
CA ALA A 43 11.94 14.29 1.39
C ALA A 43 11.03 14.98 2.43
N SER A 44 9.94 15.63 2.02
CA SER A 44 9.06 16.32 2.96
C SER A 44 8.46 15.33 3.98
N PRO A 45 8.72 15.54 5.30
CA PRO A 45 8.26 14.61 6.34
C PRO A 45 6.74 14.41 6.35
N ALA A 46 5.98 15.49 6.10
CA ALA A 46 4.53 15.45 6.06
C ALA A 46 3.99 14.58 4.92
N ARG A 47 4.59 14.66 3.72
CA ARG A 47 4.21 13.81 2.58
C ARG A 47 4.49 12.34 2.87
N LEU A 48 5.63 12.04 3.50
CA LEU A 48 5.95 10.66 3.90
C LEU A 48 4.98 10.13 4.95
N ALA A 49 4.60 10.95 5.93
CA ALA A 49 3.60 10.57 6.92
C ALA A 49 2.25 10.26 6.24
N MET A 50 1.78 11.16 5.37
CA MET A 50 0.54 10.98 4.60
C MET A 50 0.56 9.68 3.78
N VAL A 51 1.62 9.43 3.01
CA VAL A 51 1.74 8.21 2.19
C VAL A 51 1.78 6.96 3.07
N THR A 52 2.46 7.02 4.21
CA THR A 52 2.54 5.89 5.15
C THR A 52 1.17 5.56 5.75
N ILE A 53 0.42 6.58 6.18
CA ILE A 53 -0.94 6.42 6.71
C ILE A 53 -1.86 5.85 5.63
N LEU A 54 -1.82 6.42 4.42
CA LEU A 54 -2.64 5.96 3.31
C LEU A 54 -2.34 4.50 2.96
N TYR A 55 -1.05 4.12 2.95
CA TYR A 55 -0.66 2.74 2.68
C TYR A 55 -1.09 1.79 3.81
N GLY A 56 -1.00 2.23 5.07
CA GLY A 56 -1.55 1.48 6.21
C GLY A 56 -3.05 1.24 6.07
N ILE A 57 -3.82 2.26 5.70
CA ILE A 57 -5.27 2.17 5.43
C ILE A 57 -5.53 1.19 4.29
N ALA A 58 -4.81 1.28 3.16
CA ALA A 58 -4.97 0.36 2.03
C ALA A 58 -4.74 -1.12 2.43
N LEU A 59 -3.71 -1.40 3.23
CA LEU A 59 -3.44 -2.74 3.73
C LEU A 59 -4.52 -3.23 4.70
N SER A 60 -5.05 -2.33 5.54
CA SER A 60 -6.17 -2.61 6.44
C SER A 60 -7.44 -2.95 5.66
N LEU A 61 -7.81 -2.14 4.67
CA LEU A 61 -8.93 -2.36 3.76
C LEU A 61 -8.84 -3.72 3.07
N ASN A 62 -7.68 -4.04 2.48
CA ASN A 62 -7.49 -5.31 1.78
C ASN A 62 -7.66 -6.51 2.73
N ARG A 63 -7.17 -6.41 3.98
CA ARG A 63 -7.36 -7.46 4.99
C ARG A 63 -8.81 -7.62 5.43
N ILE A 64 -9.53 -6.51 5.65
CA ILE A 64 -10.95 -6.55 6.02
C ILE A 64 -11.75 -7.19 4.89
N GLN A 65 -11.53 -6.76 3.66
CA GLN A 65 -12.26 -7.27 2.49
C GLN A 65 -11.97 -8.74 2.20
N ALA A 66 -10.73 -9.18 2.36
CA ALA A 66 -10.37 -10.60 2.28
C ALA A 66 -11.13 -11.41 3.35
N ARG A 67 -11.19 -10.92 4.59
CA ARG A 67 -11.92 -11.60 5.68
C ARG A 67 -13.43 -11.64 5.44
N LEU A 68 -14.03 -10.51 5.05
CA LEU A 68 -15.46 -10.42 4.77
C LEU A 68 -15.87 -11.27 3.56
N SER A 69 -15.06 -11.30 2.50
CA SER A 69 -15.37 -12.12 1.32
C SER A 69 -15.32 -13.62 1.62
N ILE A 70 -14.35 -14.08 2.44
CA ILE A 70 -14.29 -15.46 2.92
C ILE A 70 -15.51 -15.78 3.78
N HIS A 71 -15.89 -14.87 4.68
CA HIS A 71 -17.04 -15.05 5.56
C HIS A 71 -18.37 -15.15 4.80
N LEU A 72 -18.65 -14.19 3.93
CA LEU A 72 -19.88 -14.18 3.13
C LEU A 72 -19.94 -15.40 2.20
N LYS A 73 -18.79 -15.82 1.65
CA LYS A 73 -18.72 -17.05 0.86
C LYS A 73 -19.02 -18.30 1.70
N ALA A 74 -18.46 -18.43 2.89
CA ALA A 74 -18.74 -19.56 3.78
C ALA A 74 -20.23 -19.62 4.16
N HIS A 75 -20.82 -18.47 4.50
CA HIS A 75 -22.25 -18.36 4.81
C HIS A 75 -23.13 -18.74 3.60
N SER A 76 -22.75 -18.32 2.39
CA SER A 76 -23.47 -18.69 1.16
C SER A 76 -23.41 -20.20 0.84
N LEU A 77 -22.43 -20.92 1.40
CA LEU A 77 -22.26 -22.37 1.28
C LEU A 77 -22.89 -23.15 2.45
N GLY A 78 -23.61 -22.48 3.35
CA GLY A 78 -24.22 -23.13 4.53
C GLY A 78 -23.22 -23.54 5.61
N LEU A 79 -21.95 -23.13 5.51
CA LEU A 79 -20.93 -23.43 6.51
C LEU A 79 -21.07 -22.46 7.68
N THR A 80 -21.41 -22.94 8.87
CA THR A 80 -21.50 -22.12 10.08
C THR A 80 -20.11 -21.64 10.51
N PRO A 81 -19.83 -20.34 10.47
CA PRO A 81 -18.55 -19.82 10.90
C PRO A 81 -18.41 -19.87 12.43
N SER A 82 -17.19 -20.10 12.92
CA SER A 82 -16.90 -20.16 14.36
C SER A 82 -17.27 -18.86 15.11
N ARG A 83 -17.55 -18.95 16.42
CA ARG A 83 -17.97 -17.82 17.30
C ARG A 83 -17.04 -16.60 17.26
N ALA A 84 -15.77 -16.77 16.90
CA ALA A 84 -14.81 -15.69 16.68
C ALA A 84 -15.18 -14.74 15.52
N TRP A 85 -16.16 -15.10 14.69
CA TRP A 85 -16.55 -14.38 13.48
C TRP A 85 -17.73 -13.41 13.71
N SER A 86 -18.28 -13.33 14.94
CA SER A 86 -19.38 -12.41 15.29
C SER A 86 -19.06 -10.93 15.06
N PHE A 87 -17.80 -10.52 15.16
CA PHE A 87 -17.36 -9.15 14.89
C PHE A 87 -17.46 -8.75 13.40
N GLN A 88 -17.71 -9.69 12.49
CA GLN A 88 -17.77 -9.44 11.04
C GLN A 88 -19.15 -8.93 10.59
N GLU A 89 -20.20 -9.24 11.35
CA GLU A 89 -21.56 -8.82 11.06
C GLU A 89 -21.68 -7.29 10.96
N PRO A 90 -21.29 -6.49 12.00
CA PRO A 90 -21.34 -5.02 11.93
C PRO A 90 -20.45 -4.43 10.83
N LEU A 91 -19.30 -5.07 10.53
CA LEU A 91 -18.40 -4.63 9.47
C LEU A 91 -18.99 -4.84 8.07
N SER A 92 -19.88 -5.82 7.90
CA SER A 92 -20.50 -6.14 6.61
C SER A 92 -21.77 -5.32 6.33
N SER A 93 -22.49 -4.92 7.38
CA SER A 93 -23.81 -4.28 7.28
C SER A 93 -23.80 -2.77 7.50
N ASN A 94 -22.66 -2.19 7.93
CA ASN A 94 -22.58 -0.75 8.21
C ASN A 94 -21.24 -0.15 7.76
N TRP A 95 -21.29 0.77 6.80
CA TRP A 95 -20.11 1.45 6.28
C TRP A 95 -19.35 2.26 7.32
N LEU A 96 -20.04 2.85 8.29
CA LEU A 96 -19.38 3.63 9.34
C LEU A 96 -18.47 2.72 10.18
N PHE A 97 -18.95 1.55 10.58
CA PHE A 97 -18.14 0.56 11.29
C PHE A 97 -17.00 0.03 10.42
N PHE A 98 -17.27 -0.25 9.14
CA PHE A 98 -16.25 -0.65 8.17
C PHE A 98 -15.11 0.38 8.09
N TRP A 99 -15.43 1.66 7.89
CA TRP A 99 -14.45 2.73 7.76
C TRP A 99 -13.73 3.03 9.07
N ALA A 100 -14.45 3.07 10.21
CA ALA A 100 -13.83 3.25 11.52
C ALA A 100 -12.77 2.17 11.80
N TYR A 101 -13.12 0.91 11.55
CA TYR A 101 -12.18 -0.21 11.72
C TYR A 101 -11.02 -0.13 10.71
N ALA A 102 -11.29 0.22 9.44
CA ALA A 102 -10.27 0.39 8.43
C ALA A 102 -9.27 1.49 8.78
N LEU A 103 -9.74 2.63 9.27
CA LEU A 103 -8.91 3.77 9.66
C LEU A 103 -8.08 3.47 10.90
N VAL A 104 -8.67 2.94 11.97
CA VAL A 104 -7.95 2.59 13.21
C VAL A 104 -6.93 1.49 12.94
N GLY A 105 -7.34 0.40 12.28
CA GLY A 105 -6.43 -0.66 11.86
C GLY A 105 -5.36 -0.18 10.88
N GLY A 106 -5.70 0.82 10.05
CA GLY A 106 -4.81 1.46 9.11
C GLY A 106 -3.69 2.25 9.79
N LEU A 107 -4.00 3.02 10.83
CA LEU A 107 -3.01 3.77 11.61
C LEU A 107 -2.03 2.82 12.33
N VAL A 108 -2.53 1.74 12.95
CA VAL A 108 -1.68 0.72 13.57
C VAL A 108 -0.79 0.06 12.50
N THR A 109 -1.36 -0.26 11.35
CA THR A 109 -0.60 -0.87 10.23
C THR A 109 0.44 0.10 9.67
N ALA A 110 0.16 1.41 9.61
CA ALA A 110 1.10 2.43 9.15
C ALA A 110 2.38 2.46 10.00
N VAL A 111 2.26 2.31 11.33
CA VAL A 111 3.41 2.21 12.24
C VAL A 111 4.25 0.97 11.90
N LEU A 112 3.63 -0.19 11.69
CA LEU A 112 4.32 -1.42 11.32
C LEU A 112 5.01 -1.31 9.95
N VAL A 113 4.34 -0.70 8.97
CA VAL A 113 4.88 -0.45 7.62
C VAL A 113 6.12 0.44 7.71
N TRP A 114 6.07 1.52 8.49
CA TRP A 114 7.19 2.43 8.64
C TRP A 114 8.43 1.77 9.26
N TRP A 115 8.22 1.07 10.38
CA TRP A 115 9.30 0.47 11.15
C TRP A 115 9.80 -0.82 10.51
N ILE A 116 8.92 -1.81 10.37
CA ILE A 116 9.27 -3.15 9.90
C ILE A 116 9.41 -3.16 8.39
N GLY A 117 8.41 -2.66 7.66
CA GLY A 117 8.43 -2.63 6.19
C GLY A 117 9.60 -1.81 5.65
N GLY A 118 9.79 -0.61 6.20
CA GLY A 118 10.91 0.27 5.87
C GLY A 118 12.28 -0.33 6.19
N TRP A 119 12.44 -0.94 7.37
CA TRP A 119 13.67 -1.64 7.75
C TRP A 119 13.98 -2.79 6.81
N TRP A 120 13.00 -3.68 6.58
CA TRP A 120 13.15 -4.83 5.69
C TRP A 120 13.49 -4.42 4.25
N PHE A 121 12.90 -3.33 3.77
CA PHE A 121 13.25 -2.75 2.49
C PHE A 121 14.72 -2.31 2.45
N GLY A 122 15.20 -1.62 3.48
CA GLY A 122 16.60 -1.23 3.61
C GLY A 122 17.56 -2.42 3.63
N VAL A 123 17.20 -3.51 4.33
CA VAL A 123 17.96 -4.77 4.32
C VAL A 123 18.12 -5.31 2.90
N ARG A 124 17.03 -5.38 2.12
CA ARG A 124 17.09 -5.84 0.71
C ARG A 124 17.92 -4.92 -0.18
N VAL A 125 17.91 -3.61 0.05
CA VAL A 125 18.79 -2.66 -0.67
C VAL A 125 20.27 -2.99 -0.37
N ARG A 126 20.62 -3.23 0.90
CA ARG A 126 21.98 -3.61 1.31
C ARG A 126 22.41 -4.95 0.71
N TRP A 127 21.55 -5.96 0.75
CA TRP A 127 21.81 -7.27 0.10
C TRP A 127 21.95 -7.17 -1.43
N SER A 128 21.42 -6.09 -2.02
CA SER A 128 21.58 -5.79 -3.44
C SER A 128 22.89 -5.06 -3.76
N GLY A 129 23.69 -4.67 -2.77
CA GLY A 129 25.05 -4.14 -2.94
C GLY A 129 25.28 -2.73 -2.41
N ALA A 130 24.22 -1.99 -2.03
CA ALA A 130 24.36 -0.64 -1.48
C ALA A 130 24.47 -0.69 0.06
N VAL A 131 25.66 -1.00 0.57
CA VAL A 131 25.92 -1.22 2.01
C VAL A 131 25.64 0.06 2.82
N ASP A 132 26.06 1.22 2.32
CA ASP A 132 25.92 2.53 2.97
C ASP A 132 24.58 3.22 2.67
N ALA A 133 23.58 2.46 2.19
CA ALA A 133 22.27 3.02 1.90
C ALA A 133 21.62 3.63 3.16
N LYS A 134 21.28 4.92 3.07
CA LYS A 134 20.54 5.64 4.10
C LYS A 134 19.12 5.08 4.20
N LEU A 135 18.73 4.63 5.40
CA LEU A 135 17.41 4.02 5.64
C LEU A 135 16.24 4.97 5.32
N ARG A 136 16.39 6.28 5.56
CA ARG A 136 15.37 7.28 5.23
C ARG A 136 15.07 7.30 3.73
N THR A 137 16.10 7.25 2.89
CA THR A 137 15.97 7.21 1.44
C THR A 137 15.35 5.88 0.98
N ALA A 138 15.72 4.76 1.62
CA ALA A 138 15.12 3.47 1.32
C ALA A 138 13.61 3.45 1.64
N ARG A 139 13.20 4.05 2.76
CA ARG A 139 11.79 4.23 3.13
C ARG A 139 11.03 5.08 2.11
N GLN A 140 11.62 6.13 1.57
CA GLN A 140 11.01 6.95 0.52
C GLN A 140 10.70 6.13 -0.72
N VAL A 141 11.70 5.43 -1.25
CA VAL A 141 11.53 4.57 -2.44
C VAL A 141 10.45 3.51 -2.19
N TYR A 142 10.47 2.88 -1.02
CA TYR A 142 9.46 1.91 -0.60
C TYR A 142 8.04 2.49 -0.64
N LEU A 143 7.81 3.60 0.07
CA LEU A 143 6.50 4.21 0.24
C LEU A 143 5.94 4.77 -1.06
N TYR A 144 6.77 5.45 -1.87
CA TYR A 144 6.32 5.97 -3.16
C TYR A 144 6.02 4.84 -4.15
N SER A 145 6.82 3.77 -4.17
CA SER A 145 6.50 2.61 -5.03
C SER A 145 5.20 1.93 -4.60
N ALA A 146 4.92 1.88 -3.29
CA ALA A 146 3.67 1.34 -2.75
C ALA A 146 2.42 2.17 -3.09
N LEU A 147 2.56 3.45 -3.47
CA LEU A 147 1.41 4.29 -3.86
C LEU A 147 0.63 3.73 -5.04
N LEU A 148 1.33 3.06 -5.97
CA LEU A 148 0.73 2.47 -7.15
C LEU A 148 -0.35 1.45 -6.81
N PHE A 149 -0.14 0.68 -5.75
CA PHE A 149 -1.12 -0.24 -5.20
C PHE A 149 -2.10 0.48 -4.25
N THR A 150 -1.58 1.39 -3.44
CA THR A 150 -2.34 2.07 -2.38
C THR A 150 -3.51 2.87 -2.94
N LEU A 151 -3.30 3.67 -3.98
CA LEU A 151 -4.34 4.53 -4.56
C LEU A 151 -5.57 3.73 -5.03
N PRO A 152 -5.44 2.73 -5.94
CA PRO A 152 -6.60 1.95 -6.35
C PRO A 152 -7.21 1.13 -5.20
N ALA A 153 -6.41 0.68 -4.23
CA ALA A 153 -6.89 -0.04 -3.06
C ALA A 153 -7.73 0.81 -2.10
N VAL A 154 -7.56 2.14 -2.11
CA VAL A 154 -8.38 3.09 -1.33
C VAL A 154 -9.54 3.64 -2.15
N ILE A 155 -9.30 3.97 -3.42
CA ILE A 155 -10.33 4.53 -4.31
C ILE A 155 -11.46 3.53 -4.56
N GLY A 156 -11.13 2.26 -4.83
CA GLY A 156 -12.15 1.22 -5.09
C GLY A 156 -13.19 1.12 -3.97
N PRO A 157 -12.79 1.00 -2.70
CA PRO A 157 -13.72 0.95 -1.58
C PRO A 157 -14.55 2.23 -1.38
N ILE A 158 -13.98 3.42 -1.63
CA ILE A 158 -14.73 4.68 -1.60
C ILE A 158 -15.85 4.65 -2.65
N VAL A 159 -15.53 4.23 -3.87
CA VAL A 159 -16.52 4.10 -4.96
C VAL A 159 -17.60 3.09 -4.57
N ILE A 160 -17.22 1.93 -4.03
CA ILE A 160 -18.19 0.91 -3.59
C ILE A 160 -19.10 1.42 -2.46
N THR A 161 -18.55 2.17 -1.48
CA THR A 161 -19.35 2.79 -0.41
C THR A 161 -20.37 3.79 -0.95
N ALA A 162 -20.05 4.51 -2.02
CA ALA A 162 -20.99 5.44 -2.65
C ALA A 162 -22.10 4.75 -3.46
N LEU A 163 -21.83 3.55 -3.98
CA LEU A 163 -22.75 2.83 -4.88
C LEU A 163 -23.71 1.87 -4.16
N TYR A 164 -23.36 1.40 -2.96
CA TYR A 164 -24.11 0.36 -2.26
C TYR A 164 -24.42 0.77 -0.82
N PRO A 165 -25.56 0.34 -0.24
CA PRO A 165 -25.92 0.69 1.13
C PRO A 165 -24.97 0.09 2.18
N ASP A 166 -24.40 -1.08 1.90
CA ASP A 166 -23.44 -1.77 2.77
C ASP A 166 -22.53 -2.72 1.96
N TYR A 167 -21.55 -3.32 2.63
CA TYR A 167 -20.59 -4.23 2.01
C TYR A 167 -21.23 -5.55 1.55
N ARG A 168 -22.23 -6.04 2.27
CA ARG A 168 -22.94 -7.28 1.95
C ARG A 168 -23.69 -7.14 0.61
N ALA A 169 -24.39 -6.02 0.41
CA ALA A 169 -25.05 -5.67 -0.84
C ALA A 169 -24.03 -5.60 -1.99
N ALA A 170 -22.92 -4.89 -1.79
CA ALA A 170 -21.84 -4.79 -2.78
C ALA A 170 -21.25 -6.16 -3.17
N TRP A 171 -21.04 -7.05 -2.19
CA TRP A 171 -20.54 -8.40 -2.43
C TRP A 171 -21.55 -9.25 -3.22
N SER A 172 -22.83 -9.19 -2.85
CA SER A 172 -23.90 -9.94 -3.52
C SER A 172 -24.10 -9.53 -4.99
N ALA A 173 -23.90 -8.25 -5.31
CA ALA A 173 -23.93 -7.73 -6.68
C ALA A 173 -22.66 -8.07 -7.49
N GLY A 174 -21.68 -8.77 -6.90
CA GLY A 174 -20.39 -9.06 -7.53
C GLY A 174 -19.49 -7.83 -7.68
N GLY A 175 -19.81 -6.72 -7.00
CA GLY A 175 -19.16 -5.42 -7.11
C GLY A 175 -17.75 -5.36 -6.53
N TYR A 176 -17.35 -6.34 -5.70
CA TYR A 176 -16.00 -6.41 -5.14
C TYR A 176 -15.22 -7.61 -5.68
N ARG A 177 -14.14 -7.35 -6.43
CA ARG A 177 -13.23 -8.37 -6.97
C ARG A 177 -11.77 -7.96 -6.77
N PRO A 178 -11.07 -8.43 -5.73
CA PRO A 178 -9.71 -7.97 -5.41
C PRO A 178 -8.68 -8.23 -6.53
N MET A 179 -9.01 -9.10 -7.50
CA MET A 179 -8.15 -9.43 -8.63
C MET A 179 -7.75 -8.20 -9.47
N PHE A 180 -8.56 -7.14 -9.51
CA PHE A 180 -8.20 -5.91 -10.25
C PHE A 180 -6.99 -5.19 -9.65
N LEU A 181 -6.67 -5.44 -8.37
CA LEU A 181 -5.50 -4.85 -7.71
C LEU A 181 -4.19 -5.57 -8.06
N LEU A 182 -4.26 -6.78 -8.63
CA LEU A 182 -3.08 -7.59 -8.91
C LEU A 182 -2.11 -6.90 -9.89
N PRO A 183 -2.55 -6.32 -11.02
CA PRO A 183 -1.65 -5.57 -11.91
C PRO A 183 -0.94 -4.42 -11.19
N PHE A 184 -1.65 -3.68 -10.32
CA PHE A 184 -1.07 -2.57 -9.55
C PHE A 184 -0.08 -3.05 -8.50
N LEU A 185 -0.35 -4.20 -7.87
CA LEU A 185 0.57 -4.83 -6.93
C LEU A 185 1.87 -5.25 -7.64
N LEU A 186 1.77 -5.93 -8.78
CA LEU A 186 2.94 -6.31 -9.57
C LEU A 186 3.69 -5.07 -10.09
N TRP A 187 2.97 -4.05 -10.56
CA TRP A 187 3.58 -2.81 -11.02
C TRP A 187 4.33 -2.08 -9.90
N SER A 188 3.79 -2.05 -8.68
CA SER A 188 4.46 -1.45 -7.51
C SER A 188 5.83 -2.07 -7.22
N THR A 189 5.98 -3.38 -7.44
CA THR A 189 7.28 -4.07 -7.24
C THR A 189 8.29 -3.75 -8.33
N LEU A 190 7.83 -3.59 -9.58
CA LEU A 190 8.69 -3.15 -10.69
C LEU A 190 9.16 -1.72 -10.48
N VAL A 191 8.26 -0.83 -10.07
CA VAL A 191 8.59 0.56 -9.72
C VAL A 191 9.54 0.62 -8.53
N SER A 192 9.39 -0.26 -7.54
CA SER A 192 10.35 -0.41 -6.45
C SER A 192 11.74 -0.81 -6.96
N TYR A 193 11.84 -1.75 -7.89
CA TYR A 193 13.12 -2.13 -8.50
C TYR A 193 13.73 -0.97 -9.28
N ILE A 194 12.92 -0.25 -10.06
CA ILE A 194 13.36 0.94 -10.81
C ILE A 194 13.88 2.00 -9.84
N GLY A 195 13.14 2.35 -8.80
CA GLY A 195 13.56 3.34 -7.82
C GLY A 195 14.85 2.94 -7.11
N VAL A 196 15.00 1.66 -6.73
CA VAL A 196 16.24 1.19 -6.10
C VAL A 196 17.44 1.30 -7.04
N THR A 197 17.29 0.94 -8.32
CA THR A 197 18.39 1.00 -9.30
C THR A 197 18.74 2.41 -9.78
N VAL A 198 17.84 3.38 -9.60
CA VAL A 198 18.07 4.79 -9.90
C VAL A 198 18.71 5.50 -8.70
N VAL A 199 18.24 5.22 -7.49
CA VAL A 199 18.63 5.97 -6.29
C VAL A 199 19.87 5.40 -5.61
N PHE A 200 20.14 4.11 -5.73
CA PHE A 200 21.24 3.44 -5.04
C PHE A 200 22.22 2.76 -6.00
N PRO A 201 23.52 2.75 -5.67
CA PRO A 201 24.52 2.00 -6.42
C PRO A 201 24.42 0.49 -6.12
N VAL A 202 23.43 -0.18 -6.70
CA VAL A 202 23.17 -1.61 -6.49
C VAL A 202 23.56 -2.47 -7.70
N ARG A 203 23.76 -3.77 -7.47
CA ARG A 203 23.91 -4.77 -8.52
C ARG A 203 22.53 -5.14 -9.08
N ARG A 204 22.24 -4.77 -10.33
CA ARG A 204 20.92 -4.93 -10.97
C ARG A 204 20.33 -6.34 -10.85
N GLY A 205 21.13 -7.39 -11.09
CA GLY A 205 20.66 -8.78 -10.99
C GLY A 205 20.19 -9.17 -9.58
N ARG A 206 20.93 -8.78 -8.53
CA ARG A 206 20.53 -9.04 -7.14
C ARG A 206 19.29 -8.22 -6.76
N ALA A 207 19.25 -6.95 -7.17
CA ALA A 207 18.08 -6.10 -6.94
C ALA A 207 16.83 -6.68 -7.62
N PHE A 208 16.94 -7.19 -8.85
CA PHE A 208 15.82 -7.83 -9.53
C PHE A 208 15.31 -9.06 -8.77
N GLY A 209 16.21 -9.91 -8.28
CA GLY A 209 15.85 -11.06 -7.43
C GLY A 209 15.08 -10.66 -6.17
N TRP A 210 15.58 -9.67 -5.42
CA TRP A 210 14.99 -9.25 -4.15
C TRP A 210 13.73 -8.41 -4.26
N PHE A 211 13.60 -7.58 -5.29
CA PHE A 211 12.50 -6.62 -5.43
C PHE A 211 11.41 -7.04 -6.41
N VAL A 212 11.68 -8.00 -7.30
CA VAL A 212 10.70 -8.48 -8.29
C VAL A 212 10.42 -9.96 -8.09
N ILE A 213 11.42 -10.83 -8.27
CA ILE A 213 11.21 -12.29 -8.26
C ILE A 213 10.66 -12.76 -6.91
N LEU A 214 11.33 -12.42 -5.80
CA LEU A 214 10.92 -12.87 -4.48
C LEU A 214 9.49 -12.41 -4.12
N PRO A 215 9.11 -11.13 -4.25
CA PRO A 215 7.73 -10.70 -4.02
C PRO A 215 6.71 -11.42 -4.91
N TRP A 216 7.00 -11.59 -6.22
CA TRP A 216 6.08 -12.24 -7.14
C TRP A 216 5.85 -13.70 -6.79
N VAL A 217 6.93 -14.45 -6.50
CA VAL A 217 6.85 -15.84 -6.06
C VAL A 217 6.02 -15.94 -4.78
N LEU A 218 6.25 -15.05 -3.80
CA LEU A 218 5.47 -15.03 -2.57
C LEU A 218 3.99 -14.71 -2.83
N TYR A 219 3.66 -13.73 -3.67
CA TYR A 219 2.28 -13.39 -4.00
C TYR A 219 1.56 -14.54 -4.72
N VAL A 220 2.21 -15.19 -5.69
CA VAL A 220 1.66 -16.35 -6.39
C VAL A 220 1.49 -17.52 -5.42
N ALA A 221 2.51 -17.84 -4.61
CA ALA A 221 2.44 -18.92 -3.64
C ALA A 221 1.31 -18.71 -2.63
N LEU A 222 1.16 -17.51 -2.08
CA LEU A 222 0.08 -17.18 -1.15
C LEU A 222 -1.31 -17.28 -1.80
N THR A 223 -1.43 -16.86 -3.06
CA THR A 223 -2.70 -16.93 -3.79
C THR A 223 -3.07 -18.37 -4.14
N VAL A 224 -2.11 -19.18 -4.59
CA VAL A 224 -2.31 -20.60 -4.89
C VAL A 224 -2.60 -21.39 -3.61
N PHE A 225 -1.79 -21.21 -2.57
CA PHE A 225 -1.99 -21.88 -1.29
C PHE A 225 -3.35 -21.51 -0.68
N GLY A 226 -3.71 -20.23 -0.68
CA GLY A 226 -5.00 -19.76 -0.20
C GLY A 226 -6.18 -20.38 -0.95
N THR A 227 -6.11 -20.48 -2.28
CA THR A 227 -7.17 -21.08 -3.10
C THR A 227 -7.26 -22.60 -2.95
N VAL A 228 -6.14 -23.30 -2.82
CA VAL A 228 -6.09 -24.75 -2.59
C VAL A 228 -6.65 -25.11 -1.22
N MET A 229 -6.23 -24.41 -0.16
CA MET A 229 -6.75 -24.63 1.19
C MET A 229 -8.26 -24.41 1.26
N LEU A 230 -8.76 -23.34 0.62
CA LEU A 230 -10.20 -23.05 0.56
C LEU A 230 -10.98 -24.15 -0.17
N ARG A 231 -10.42 -24.75 -1.22
CA ARG A 231 -11.03 -25.89 -1.92
C ARG A 231 -11.00 -27.18 -1.10
N GLY A 232 -9.93 -27.42 -0.33
CA GLY A 232 -9.81 -28.58 0.56
C GLY A 232 -10.84 -28.56 1.70
N LEU A 233 -11.07 -27.38 2.30
CA LEU A 233 -12.08 -27.18 3.34
C LEU A 233 -13.52 -27.38 2.85
N VAL A 234 -13.81 -27.10 1.57
CA VAL A 234 -15.15 -27.24 0.99
C VAL A 234 -15.48 -28.69 0.58
N ARG A 235 -14.46 -29.56 0.39
CA ARG A 235 -14.66 -30.95 -0.06
C ARG A 235 -14.93 -31.95 1.07
N HIS A 236 -14.85 -31.54 2.33
CA HIS A 236 -15.22 -32.37 3.48
C HIS A 236 -16.39 -31.73 4.22
N PRO A 237 -17.63 -31.88 3.74
CA PRO A 237 -18.78 -31.71 4.62
C PRO A 237 -18.74 -32.84 5.66
N ALA A 238 -18.67 -32.47 6.94
CA ALA A 238 -19.02 -33.36 8.04
C ALA A 238 -20.53 -33.54 8.09
#